data_AF-A0A922SDZ3-F1
#
_entry.id   AF-A0A922SDZ3-F1
#
_cell.length_a   1.000
_cell.length_b   1.000
_cell.length_c   1.000
_cell.angle_alpha   90.00
_cell.angle_beta   90.00
_cell.angle_gamma   90.00
#
_symmetry.space_group_name_H-M   'P 1'
#
loop_
_entity.id
_entity.type
_entity.pdbx_description
1 polymer ?
#
loop_
_entity_poly.entity_id
_entity_poly.type
_entity_poly.pdbx_seq_one_letter_code
_entity_poly.pdbx_strand_id
1 'polypeptide(L)'
;MNCRGLRKVQKHMRCGCQLTESAMLSHAPRQIRLESDRERHADSRASETYTQREARLCLQRSRASFSRSIEDDEERETRLRRDRSQHVLSRSLETDEQREERHAAARQRYHELLGDASTHQLQEQDRIQEIRGTWSDEQRAAQVEQDRLRRNVNQLSTSDEESTVYDIEEQPWLNKEESGFMYNVAINYAAYGNIGALEEVCAHCQARKWKGEPNGMCCASGTLGIFREKIDQVKREHIPRNICIGNPIHTLVTLNWHLGQELVTTDPISFDQ
;
A
#
# COMPACT_ATOMS: atom_id res chain seq x y z
N MET A 1 2.14 -1.73 103.01
CA MET A 1 2.68 -0.72 102.08
C MET A 1 3.35 -1.46 100.92
N ASN A 2 2.88 -1.16 99.71
CA ASN A 2 3.53 -1.21 98.38
C ASN A 2 4.22 -2.49 97.86
N CYS A 3 4.23 -2.84 96.57
CA CYS A 3 3.35 -2.69 95.40
C CYS A 3 4.18 -3.16 94.18
N ARG A 4 3.55 -3.89 93.24
CA ARG A 4 3.94 -4.10 91.82
C ARG A 4 5.12 -5.09 91.61
N GLY A 5 5.04 -6.13 90.79
CA GLY A 5 4.27 -6.30 89.55
C GLY A 5 5.21 -6.19 88.36
N LEU A 6 5.81 -7.30 87.92
CA LEU A 6 6.55 -7.39 86.65
C LEU A 6 6.19 -8.69 85.92
N ARG A 7 5.08 -8.64 85.19
CA ARG A 7 4.87 -9.48 84.00
C ARG A 7 5.65 -8.85 82.86
N LYS A 8 6.61 -9.57 82.26
CA LYS A 8 7.16 -9.23 80.94
C LYS A 8 7.15 -10.44 80.03
N VAL A 9 6.01 -10.58 79.37
CA VAL A 9 5.83 -10.78 77.92
C VAL A 9 6.82 -11.75 77.27
N GLN A 10 6.38 -13.01 77.23
CA GLN A 10 6.78 -13.99 76.23
C GLN A 10 6.27 -13.48 74.86
N LYS A 11 7.10 -12.72 74.14
CA LYS A 11 6.84 -12.33 72.75
C LYS A 11 6.85 -13.60 71.90
N HIS A 12 5.67 -14.23 71.79
CA HIS A 12 5.41 -15.19 70.74
C HIS A 12 5.60 -14.46 69.41
N MET A 13 6.68 -14.82 68.72
CA MET A 13 6.88 -14.57 67.31
C MET A 13 5.80 -15.38 66.58
N ARG A 14 4.57 -14.85 66.51
CA ARG A 14 3.50 -15.40 65.68
C ARG A 14 3.92 -15.20 64.24
N CYS A 15 4.44 -16.29 63.67
CA CYS A 15 4.62 -16.54 62.26
C CYS A 15 3.43 -16.00 61.45
N GLY A 16 3.72 -15.17 60.44
CA GLY A 16 2.75 -14.53 59.54
C GLY A 16 2.02 -15.49 58.58
N CYS A 17 1.85 -16.76 58.92
CA CYS A 17 1.13 -17.75 58.10
C CYS A 17 -0.38 -17.83 58.36
N GLN A 18 -0.92 -17.13 59.37
CA GLN A 18 -2.35 -17.25 59.73
C GLN A 18 -3.29 -16.33 58.92
N LEU A 19 -2.77 -15.44 58.07
CA LEU A 19 -3.59 -14.49 57.31
C LEU A 19 -4.10 -15.03 55.97
N THR A 20 -3.53 -16.12 55.44
CA THR A 20 -3.97 -16.72 54.18
C THR A 20 -5.14 -17.69 54.36
N GLU A 21 -5.19 -18.41 55.47
CA GLU A 21 -6.23 -19.41 55.74
C GLU A 21 -7.59 -18.76 56.01
N SER A 22 -7.66 -17.70 56.82
CA SER A 22 -8.90 -16.97 57.08
C SER A 22 -9.45 -16.22 55.86
N ALA A 23 -8.58 -15.73 54.97
CA ALA A 23 -8.98 -15.08 53.73
C ALA A 23 -9.50 -16.09 52.68
N MET A 24 -8.94 -17.30 52.63
CA MET A 24 -9.41 -18.37 51.74
C MET A 24 -10.76 -18.95 52.20
N LEU A 25 -10.96 -19.17 53.51
CA LEU A 25 -12.25 -19.59 54.08
C LEU A 25 -13.36 -18.54 53.91
N SER A 26 -13.02 -17.25 53.84
CA SER A 26 -13.96 -16.16 53.55
C SER A 26 -14.40 -16.10 52.08
N HIS A 27 -13.58 -16.59 51.15
CA HIS A 27 -13.85 -16.54 49.71
C HIS A 27 -14.74 -17.68 49.23
N ALA A 28 -14.63 -18.86 49.86
CA ALA A 28 -15.44 -20.04 49.56
C ALA A 28 -16.97 -19.78 49.59
N PRO A 29 -17.56 -19.15 50.63
CA PRO A 29 -19.00 -18.86 50.64
C PRO A 29 -19.41 -17.80 49.62
N ARG A 30 -18.49 -16.91 49.21
CA ARG A 30 -18.74 -15.97 48.10
C ARG A 30 -18.75 -16.71 46.76
N GLN A 31 -17.80 -17.62 46.54
CA GLN A 31 -17.73 -18.42 45.31
C GLN A 31 -18.95 -19.31 45.15
N ILE A 32 -19.39 -20.00 46.21
CA ILE A 32 -20.59 -20.85 46.18
C ILE A 32 -21.84 -20.02 45.81
N ARG A 33 -21.99 -18.82 46.37
CA ARG A 33 -23.10 -17.92 46.01
C ARG A 33 -23.04 -17.49 44.55
N LEU A 34 -21.85 -17.09 44.06
CA LEU A 34 -21.68 -16.70 42.66
C LEU A 34 -21.92 -17.87 41.70
N GLU A 35 -21.52 -19.09 42.07
CA GLU A 35 -21.76 -20.27 41.25
C GLU A 35 -23.25 -20.58 41.17
N SER A 36 -23.94 -20.54 42.32
CA SER A 36 -25.39 -20.70 42.37
C SER A 36 -26.14 -19.59 41.61
N ASP A 37 -25.64 -18.34 41.61
CA ASP A 37 -26.18 -17.26 40.78
C ASP A 37 -25.97 -17.51 39.28
N ARG A 38 -24.80 -18.03 38.87
CA ARG A 38 -24.52 -18.39 37.47
C ARG A 38 -25.45 -19.49 36.98
N GLU A 39 -25.65 -20.53 37.79
CA GLU A 39 -26.55 -21.64 37.49
C GLU A 39 -27.98 -21.15 37.32
N ARG A 40 -28.52 -20.37 38.27
CA ARG A 40 -29.86 -19.76 38.14
C ARG A 40 -30.00 -18.91 36.89
N HIS A 41 -28.97 -18.12 36.54
CA HIS A 41 -28.99 -17.32 35.31
C HIS A 41 -28.93 -18.19 34.05
N ALA A 42 -28.18 -19.29 34.06
CA ALA A 42 -28.11 -20.23 32.95
C ALA A 42 -29.46 -20.91 32.72
N ASP A 43 -30.11 -21.41 33.77
CA ASP A 43 -31.43 -22.03 33.71
C ASP A 43 -32.50 -21.04 33.25
N SER A 44 -32.47 -19.82 33.81
CA SER A 44 -33.36 -18.74 33.37
C SER A 44 -33.19 -18.45 31.88
N ARG A 45 -31.94 -18.33 31.38
CA ARG A 45 -31.68 -18.11 29.95
C ARG A 45 -32.08 -19.30 29.07
N ALA A 46 -31.92 -20.53 29.55
CA ALA A 46 -32.29 -21.74 28.82
C ALA A 46 -33.83 -21.88 28.67
N SER A 47 -34.57 -21.38 29.66
CA SER A 47 -36.04 -21.36 29.65
C SER A 47 -36.68 -20.13 29.00
N GLU A 48 -35.87 -19.17 28.50
CA GLU A 48 -36.39 -17.96 27.86
C GLU A 48 -37.20 -18.30 26.59
N THR A 49 -38.37 -17.67 26.45
CA THR A 49 -39.07 -17.66 25.17
C THR A 49 -38.35 -16.75 24.17
N TYR A 50 -38.64 -16.91 22.88
CA TYR A 50 -38.08 -16.04 21.84
C TYR A 50 -38.31 -14.55 22.13
N THR A 51 -39.52 -14.16 22.55
CA THR A 51 -39.85 -12.76 22.84
C THR A 51 -39.13 -12.22 24.07
N GLN A 52 -38.96 -13.03 25.11
CA GLN A 52 -38.20 -12.67 26.31
C GLN A 52 -36.71 -12.48 25.97
N ARG A 53 -36.14 -13.38 25.16
CA ARG A 53 -34.76 -13.29 24.67
C ARG A 53 -34.54 -12.02 23.85
N GLU A 54 -35.43 -11.72 22.92
CA GLU A 54 -35.34 -10.51 22.08
C GLU A 54 -35.50 -9.24 22.92
N ALA A 55 -36.43 -9.20 23.87
CA ALA A 55 -36.58 -8.06 24.79
C ALA A 55 -35.31 -7.83 25.62
N ARG A 56 -34.70 -8.90 26.16
CA ARG A 56 -33.43 -8.81 26.91
C ARG A 56 -32.28 -8.33 26.02
N LEU A 57 -32.14 -8.88 24.81
CA LEU A 57 -31.09 -8.47 23.87
C LEU A 57 -31.29 -7.02 23.40
N CYS A 58 -32.53 -6.59 23.15
CA CYS A 58 -32.87 -5.21 22.81
C CYS A 58 -32.45 -4.27 23.95
N LEU A 59 -32.82 -4.57 25.19
CA LEU A 59 -32.41 -3.80 26.36
C LEU A 59 -30.89 -3.76 26.52
N GLN A 60 -30.20 -4.86 26.28
CA GLN A 60 -28.73 -4.94 26.35
C GLN A 60 -28.06 -4.07 25.26
N ARG A 61 -28.57 -4.09 24.02
CA ARG A 61 -28.09 -3.22 22.94
C ARG A 61 -28.31 -1.74 23.27
N SER A 62 -29.48 -1.38 23.78
CA SER A 62 -29.80 0.01 24.18
C SER A 62 -28.89 0.50 25.30
N ARG A 63 -28.64 -0.32 26.33
CA ARG A 63 -27.70 0.01 27.41
C ARG A 63 -26.27 0.18 26.90
N ALA A 64 -25.81 -0.71 26.00
CA ALA A 64 -24.48 -0.62 25.42
C ALA A 64 -24.33 0.62 24.52
N SER A 65 -25.38 0.97 23.75
CA SER A 65 -25.42 2.18 22.94
C SER A 65 -25.35 3.44 23.82
N PHE A 66 -26.17 3.51 24.86
CA PHE A 66 -26.15 4.62 25.81
C PHE A 66 -24.80 4.76 26.50
N SER A 67 -24.22 3.65 27.00
CA SER A 67 -22.88 3.64 27.59
C SER A 67 -21.83 4.19 26.62
N ARG A 68 -21.87 3.83 25.33
CA ARG A 68 -20.92 4.32 24.31
C ARG A 68 -21.13 5.80 23.97
N SER A 69 -22.36 6.32 24.09
CA SER A 69 -22.67 7.71 23.79
C SER A 69 -22.19 8.70 24.86
N ILE A 70 -21.96 8.22 26.08
CA ILE A 70 -21.47 9.01 27.21
C ILE A 70 -19.98 8.76 27.51
N GLU A 71 -19.32 7.86 26.77
CA GLU A 71 -17.87 7.61 26.89
C GLU A 71 -17.11 8.92 26.66
N ASP A 72 -16.15 9.20 27.53
CA ASP A 72 -15.12 10.19 27.22
C ASP A 72 -14.07 9.62 26.24
N ASP A 73 -13.17 10.48 25.76
CA ASP A 73 -12.15 10.06 24.79
C ASP A 73 -11.16 9.03 25.36
N GLU A 74 -10.82 9.12 26.65
CA GLU A 74 -9.88 8.18 27.28
C GLU A 74 -10.52 6.79 27.43
N GLU A 75 -11.76 6.74 27.94
CA GLU A 75 -12.58 5.54 28.02
C GLU A 75 -12.78 4.91 26.64
N ARG A 76 -13.10 5.72 25.63
CA ARG A 76 -13.24 5.27 24.24
C ARG A 76 -11.95 4.64 23.73
N GLU A 77 -10.81 5.27 23.94
CA GLU A 77 -9.52 4.75 23.49
C GLU A 77 -9.09 3.51 24.28
N THR A 78 -9.39 3.42 25.58
CA THR A 78 -9.11 2.19 26.36
C THR A 78 -9.97 1.02 25.86
N ARG A 79 -11.25 1.26 25.54
CA ARG A 79 -12.15 0.26 24.95
C ARG A 79 -11.64 -0.18 23.58
N LEU A 80 -11.27 0.75 22.69
CA LEU A 80 -10.74 0.42 21.37
C LEU A 80 -9.40 -0.31 21.43
N ARG A 81 -8.50 0.10 22.33
CA ARG A 81 -7.23 -0.61 22.57
C ARG A 81 -7.46 -2.04 23.02
N ARG A 82 -8.41 -2.25 23.95
CA ARG A 82 -8.81 -3.60 24.38
C ARG A 82 -9.38 -4.41 23.23
N ASP A 83 -10.28 -3.85 22.45
CA ASP A 83 -10.92 -4.52 21.30
C ASP A 83 -9.88 -4.94 20.24
N ARG A 84 -8.96 -4.03 19.88
CA ARG A 84 -7.83 -4.35 18.98
C ARG A 84 -6.96 -5.47 19.55
N SER A 85 -6.60 -5.42 20.84
CA SER A 85 -5.78 -6.46 21.47
C SER A 85 -6.48 -7.83 21.47
N GLN A 86 -7.78 -7.87 21.74
CA GLN A 86 -8.57 -9.11 21.68
C GLN A 86 -8.66 -9.64 20.25
N HIS A 87 -8.82 -8.77 19.26
CA HIS A 87 -8.80 -9.19 17.86
C HIS A 87 -7.44 -9.78 17.46
N VAL A 88 -6.34 -9.18 17.89
CA VAL A 88 -4.99 -9.71 17.64
C VAL A 88 -4.82 -11.08 18.29
N LEU A 89 -5.21 -11.23 19.57
CA LEU A 89 -5.16 -12.52 20.27
C LEU A 89 -6.00 -13.58 19.57
N SER A 90 -7.25 -13.24 19.18
CA SER A 90 -8.12 -14.14 18.44
C SER A 90 -7.52 -14.57 17.09
N ARG A 91 -6.83 -13.67 16.37
CA ARG A 91 -6.13 -14.02 15.12
C ARG A 91 -4.90 -14.90 15.38
N SER A 92 -4.18 -14.69 16.48
CA SER A 92 -2.99 -15.50 16.80
C SER A 92 -3.32 -16.93 17.21
N LEU A 93 -4.54 -17.16 17.70
CA LEU A 93 -5.05 -18.47 18.12
C LEU A 93 -5.91 -19.14 17.03
N GLU A 94 -6.09 -18.50 15.88
CA GLU A 94 -6.93 -19.05 14.80
C GLU A 94 -6.27 -20.28 14.17
N THR A 95 -7.07 -21.30 13.88
CA THR A 95 -6.61 -22.43 13.05
C THR A 95 -6.49 -21.99 11.59
N ASP A 96 -5.76 -22.76 10.78
CA ASP A 96 -5.62 -22.44 9.35
C ASP A 96 -6.97 -22.46 8.62
N GLU A 97 -7.86 -23.40 8.95
CA GLU A 97 -9.24 -23.44 8.42
C GLU A 97 -10.01 -22.15 8.76
N GLN A 98 -9.98 -21.71 10.02
CA GLN A 98 -10.62 -20.46 10.45
C GLN A 98 -10.03 -19.23 9.76
N ARG A 99 -8.72 -19.22 9.55
CA ARG A 99 -8.02 -18.18 8.79
C ARG A 99 -8.57 -18.13 7.36
N GLU A 100 -8.61 -19.26 6.68
CA GLU A 100 -9.09 -19.37 5.30
C GLU A 100 -10.54 -18.92 5.16
N GLU A 101 -11.42 -19.36 6.05
CA GLU A 101 -12.82 -18.91 6.11
C GLU A 101 -12.92 -17.38 6.27
N ARG A 102 -12.14 -16.81 7.20
CA ARG A 102 -12.10 -15.35 7.41
C ARG A 102 -11.66 -14.61 6.15
N HIS A 103 -10.65 -15.11 5.44
CA HIS A 103 -10.17 -14.54 4.18
C HIS A 103 -11.18 -14.71 3.04
N ALA A 104 -11.83 -15.87 2.93
CA ALA A 104 -12.88 -16.13 1.95
C ALA A 104 -14.08 -15.20 2.16
N ALA A 105 -14.55 -15.06 3.41
CA ALA A 105 -15.62 -14.13 3.75
C ALA A 105 -15.23 -12.67 3.47
N ALA A 106 -13.97 -12.28 3.67
CA ALA A 106 -13.50 -10.93 3.31
C ALA A 106 -13.52 -10.69 1.80
N ARG A 107 -13.09 -11.68 0.99
CA ARG A 107 -13.19 -11.61 -0.47
C ARG A 107 -14.64 -11.51 -0.95
N GLN A 108 -15.53 -12.32 -0.37
CA GLN A 108 -16.96 -12.28 -0.71
C GLN A 108 -17.57 -10.91 -0.45
N ARG A 109 -17.34 -10.32 0.74
CA ARG A 109 -17.82 -8.96 1.06
C ARG A 109 -17.29 -7.91 0.09
N TYR A 110 -16.04 -8.04 -0.34
CA TYR A 110 -15.48 -7.12 -1.34
C TYR A 110 -16.18 -7.24 -2.70
N HIS A 111 -16.45 -8.47 -3.16
CA HIS A 111 -17.18 -8.69 -4.41
C HIS A 111 -18.63 -8.22 -4.34
N GLU A 112 -19.30 -8.39 -3.20
CA GLU A 112 -20.66 -7.87 -2.97
C GLU A 112 -20.68 -6.34 -3.07
N LEU A 113 -19.77 -5.65 -2.38
CA LEU A 113 -19.64 -4.19 -2.47
C LEU A 113 -19.36 -3.70 -3.90
N LEU A 114 -18.52 -4.40 -4.65
CA LEU A 114 -18.28 -4.09 -6.06
C LEU A 114 -19.52 -4.33 -6.92
N GLY A 115 -20.26 -5.41 -6.66
CA GLY A 115 -21.53 -5.71 -7.32
C GLY A 115 -22.57 -4.62 -7.07
N ASP A 116 -22.74 -4.20 -5.83
CA ASP A 116 -23.64 -3.11 -5.43
C ASP A 116 -23.24 -1.78 -6.08
N ALA A 117 -21.95 -1.47 -6.12
CA ALA A 117 -21.45 -0.28 -6.81
C ALA A 117 -21.73 -0.34 -8.33
N SER A 118 -21.51 -1.49 -8.95
CA SER A 118 -21.77 -1.70 -10.38
C SER A 118 -23.26 -1.62 -10.70
N THR A 119 -24.12 -2.20 -9.86
CA THR A 119 -25.58 -2.14 -10.06
C THR A 119 -26.09 -0.72 -9.87
N HIS A 120 -25.62 0.00 -8.85
CA HIS A 120 -25.94 1.40 -8.65
C HIS A 120 -25.51 2.26 -9.86
N GLN A 121 -24.32 2.04 -10.40
CA GLN A 121 -23.87 2.75 -11.61
C GLN A 121 -24.76 2.48 -12.82
N LEU A 122 -25.17 1.23 -13.05
CA LEU A 122 -26.07 0.87 -14.14
C LEU A 122 -27.46 1.51 -13.94
N GLN A 123 -28.02 1.46 -12.73
CA GLN A 123 -29.30 2.10 -12.41
C GLN A 123 -29.26 3.61 -12.66
N GLU A 124 -28.17 4.28 -12.30
CA GLU A 124 -28.00 5.70 -12.58
C GLU A 124 -27.85 5.98 -14.08
N GLN A 125 -27.18 5.11 -14.84
CA GLN A 125 -27.13 5.23 -16.31
C GLN A 125 -28.50 5.06 -16.95
N ASP A 126 -29.27 4.06 -16.54
CA ASP A 126 -30.62 3.80 -17.05
C ASP A 126 -31.56 4.97 -16.72
N ARG A 127 -31.52 5.47 -15.47
CA ARG A 127 -32.26 6.66 -15.05
C ARG A 127 -31.92 7.89 -15.91
N ILE A 128 -30.65 8.11 -16.21
CA ILE A 128 -30.21 9.21 -17.08
C ILE A 128 -30.71 9.00 -18.52
N GLN A 129 -30.67 7.76 -19.03
CA GLN A 129 -31.15 7.43 -20.37
C GLN A 129 -32.66 7.64 -20.50
N GLU A 130 -33.45 7.23 -19.50
CA GLU A 130 -34.89 7.47 -19.46
C GLU A 130 -35.20 8.97 -19.50
N ILE A 131 -34.53 9.77 -18.67
CA ILE A 131 -34.68 11.23 -18.67
C ILE A 131 -34.37 11.78 -20.07
N ARG A 132 -33.22 11.41 -20.65
CA ARG A 132 -32.82 11.86 -21.99
C ARG A 132 -33.76 11.42 -23.11
N GLY A 133 -34.39 10.25 -22.96
CA GLY A 133 -35.38 9.74 -23.91
C GLY A 133 -36.66 10.58 -23.99
N THR A 134 -36.98 11.32 -22.93
CA THR A 134 -38.14 12.22 -22.88
C THR A 134 -37.84 13.65 -23.37
N TRP A 135 -36.59 13.95 -23.72
CA TRP A 135 -36.18 15.32 -24.07
C TRP A 135 -36.56 15.74 -25.50
N SER A 136 -37.03 16.98 -25.62
CA SER A 136 -37.23 17.64 -26.90
C SER A 136 -35.89 17.88 -27.62
N ASP A 137 -35.94 18.15 -28.93
CA ASP A 137 -34.72 18.43 -29.72
C ASP A 137 -33.97 19.67 -29.20
N GLU A 138 -34.70 20.68 -28.72
CA GLU A 138 -34.13 21.90 -28.14
C GLU A 138 -33.41 21.62 -26.80
N GLN A 139 -33.99 20.77 -25.95
CA GLN A 139 -33.36 20.32 -24.71
C GLN A 139 -32.11 19.49 -24.97
N ARG A 140 -32.13 18.62 -25.99
CA ARG A 140 -30.97 17.84 -26.42
C ARG A 140 -29.85 18.75 -26.93
N ALA A 141 -30.16 19.76 -27.75
CA ALA A 141 -29.17 20.73 -28.24
C ALA A 141 -28.55 21.55 -27.10
N ALA A 142 -29.35 21.99 -26.13
CA ALA A 142 -28.88 22.73 -24.97
C ALA A 142 -27.92 21.90 -24.10
N GLN A 143 -28.22 20.62 -23.84
CA GLN A 143 -27.32 19.74 -23.09
C GLN A 143 -26.00 19.48 -23.83
N VAL A 144 -26.03 19.27 -25.14
CA VAL A 144 -24.81 19.06 -25.93
C VAL A 144 -23.89 20.27 -25.84
N GLU A 145 -24.44 21.49 -25.93
CA GLU A 145 -23.67 22.72 -25.75
C GLU A 145 -23.17 22.86 -24.31
N GLN A 146 -23.97 22.51 -23.31
CA GLN A 146 -23.53 22.49 -21.91
C GLN A 146 -22.38 21.50 -21.66
N ASP A 147 -22.46 20.28 -22.20
CA ASP A 147 -21.40 19.27 -22.10
C ASP A 147 -20.12 19.73 -22.81
N ARG A 148 -20.26 20.42 -23.96
CA ARG A 148 -19.15 21.06 -24.66
C ARG A 148 -18.48 22.14 -23.80
N LEU A 149 -19.27 23.04 -23.22
CA LEU A 149 -18.77 24.07 -22.30
C LEU A 149 -18.10 23.45 -21.08
N ARG A 150 -18.67 22.40 -20.48
CA ARG A 150 -18.08 21.69 -19.34
C ARG A 150 -16.73 21.05 -19.70
N ARG A 151 -16.60 20.45 -20.88
CA ARG A 151 -15.31 19.92 -21.35
C ARG A 151 -14.28 21.02 -21.56
N ASN A 152 -14.69 22.14 -22.17
CA ASN A 152 -13.81 23.30 -22.35
C ASN A 152 -13.36 23.87 -20.99
N VAL A 153 -14.28 24.00 -20.03
CA VAL A 153 -13.96 24.45 -18.67
C VAL A 153 -13.01 23.47 -17.99
N ASN A 154 -13.26 22.16 -18.04
CA ASN A 154 -12.33 21.18 -17.46
C ASN A 154 -10.95 21.22 -18.15
N GLN A 155 -10.89 21.47 -19.46
CA GLN A 155 -9.63 21.63 -20.19
C GLN A 155 -8.88 22.90 -19.79
N LEU A 156 -9.60 23.99 -19.51
CA LEU A 156 -9.03 25.22 -18.98
C LEU A 156 -8.61 25.06 -17.51
N SER A 157 -9.43 24.44 -16.66
CA SER A 157 -9.08 24.17 -15.26
C SER A 157 -7.91 23.20 -15.09
N THR A 158 -7.73 22.26 -16.03
CA THR A 158 -6.53 21.39 -16.05
C THR A 158 -5.30 22.08 -16.63
N SER A 159 -5.45 23.23 -17.29
CA SER A 159 -4.33 24.09 -17.68
C SER A 159 -4.06 25.24 -16.71
N ASP A 160 -5.02 25.57 -15.83
CA ASP A 160 -4.89 26.65 -14.85
C ASP A 160 -4.28 26.19 -13.50
N GLU A 161 -4.34 24.90 -13.15
CA GLU A 161 -3.57 24.35 -12.01
C GLU A 161 -2.09 24.09 -12.36
N GLU A 162 -1.72 24.21 -13.65
CA GLU A 162 -0.33 24.32 -14.12
C GLU A 162 -0.14 25.64 -14.90
N SER A 163 -0.93 26.67 -14.56
CA SER A 163 -0.59 28.05 -14.88
C SER A 163 0.26 28.57 -13.73
N THR A 164 1.47 28.03 -13.64
CA THR A 164 2.58 28.76 -13.05
C THR A 164 2.70 30.04 -13.86
N VAL A 165 2.14 31.12 -13.31
CA VAL A 165 2.62 32.47 -13.57
C VAL A 165 4.10 32.43 -13.21
N TYR A 166 4.94 32.02 -14.16
CA TYR A 166 6.34 32.28 -14.09
C TYR A 166 6.43 33.80 -14.10
N ASP A 167 6.70 34.38 -12.93
CA ASP A 167 7.21 35.73 -12.83
C ASP A 167 8.28 35.86 -13.92
N ILE A 168 8.15 36.90 -14.73
CA ILE A 168 9.03 37.17 -15.87
C ILE A 168 10.51 37.37 -15.41
N GLU A 169 10.77 37.33 -14.10
CA GLU A 169 12.09 37.35 -13.46
C GLU A 169 12.72 35.96 -13.23
N GLU A 170 11.96 34.85 -13.24
CA GLU A 170 12.51 33.48 -13.19
C GLU A 170 12.73 32.91 -14.59
N GLN A 171 13.60 33.59 -15.32
CA GLN A 171 14.11 33.12 -16.58
C GLN A 171 15.26 32.12 -16.32
N PRO A 172 15.09 30.79 -16.54
CA PRO A 172 16.10 29.78 -16.19
C PRO A 172 17.43 29.95 -16.94
N TRP A 173 17.44 30.77 -17.98
CA TRP A 173 18.65 31.11 -18.73
C TRP A 173 19.57 32.12 -18.04
N LEU A 174 19.09 32.86 -17.05
CA LEU A 174 19.90 33.83 -16.28
C LEU A 174 20.70 33.13 -15.17
N ASN A 175 20.09 32.19 -14.45
CA ASN A 175 20.74 31.64 -13.25
C ASN A 175 21.57 30.38 -13.50
N LYS A 176 21.31 29.53 -14.51
CA LYS A 176 22.12 28.33 -14.89
C LYS A 176 22.48 27.35 -13.76
N GLU A 177 22.10 27.64 -12.52
CA GLU A 177 22.38 26.87 -11.33
C GLU A 177 21.80 25.47 -11.53
N GLU A 178 22.61 24.45 -11.24
CA GLU A 178 22.25 23.03 -11.32
C GLU A 178 22.04 22.40 -12.71
N SER A 179 22.02 23.19 -13.80
CA SER A 179 21.91 22.65 -15.18
C SER A 179 23.07 21.75 -15.61
N GLY A 180 24.22 21.81 -14.91
CA GLY A 180 25.35 20.89 -15.10
C GLY A 180 25.17 19.51 -14.45
N PHE A 181 24.22 19.37 -13.53
CA PHE A 181 23.91 18.10 -12.84
C PHE A 181 22.57 17.52 -13.28
N MET A 182 21.61 18.36 -13.72
CA MET A 182 20.32 17.94 -14.25
C MET A 182 20.04 18.60 -15.60
N TYR A 183 19.88 17.79 -16.64
CA TYR A 183 19.58 18.27 -17.98
C TYR A 183 18.20 18.92 -18.03
N ASN A 184 18.15 20.23 -18.26
CA ASN A 184 16.92 20.97 -18.48
C ASN A 184 16.67 21.19 -19.99
N VAL A 185 15.61 20.59 -20.54
CA VAL A 185 15.27 20.65 -21.97
C VAL A 185 14.86 22.04 -22.46
N ALA A 186 14.45 22.94 -21.56
CA ALA A 186 14.06 24.30 -21.92
C ALA A 186 15.26 25.21 -22.27
N ILE A 187 16.49 24.77 -22.01
CA ILE A 187 17.72 25.53 -22.29
C ILE A 187 18.27 25.10 -23.66
N ASN A 188 18.44 26.07 -24.57
CA ASN A 188 19.15 25.85 -25.83
C ASN A 188 20.67 25.84 -25.61
N TYR A 189 21.23 24.75 -25.09
CA TYR A 189 22.66 24.62 -24.81
C TYR A 189 23.57 24.87 -26.02
N ALA A 190 23.08 24.54 -27.24
CA ALA A 190 23.84 24.71 -28.47
C ALA A 190 24.15 26.18 -28.81
N ALA A 191 23.35 27.14 -28.30
CA ALA A 191 23.57 28.57 -28.52
C ALA A 191 24.70 29.16 -27.66
N TYR A 192 25.14 28.48 -26.59
CA TYR A 192 25.96 29.09 -25.54
C TYR A 192 27.38 28.55 -25.41
N GLY A 193 27.74 27.49 -26.13
CA GLY A 193 29.08 26.94 -26.03
C GLY A 193 29.41 26.03 -27.19
N ASN A 194 30.49 26.36 -27.90
CA ASN A 194 31.17 25.38 -28.72
C ASN A 194 32.22 24.71 -27.84
N ILE A 195 31.90 23.52 -27.32
CA ILE A 195 32.79 22.72 -26.46
C ILE A 195 34.05 22.28 -27.24
N GLY A 196 34.06 22.48 -28.57
CA GLY A 196 35.16 22.15 -29.45
C GLY A 196 35.21 20.66 -29.77
N ALA A 197 36.08 20.29 -30.70
CA ALA A 197 36.30 18.90 -31.05
C ALA A 197 37.15 18.20 -29.98
N LEU A 198 36.87 16.91 -29.73
CA LEU A 198 37.72 16.08 -28.88
C LEU A 198 39.02 15.76 -29.64
N GLU A 199 40.02 16.63 -29.52
CA GLU A 199 41.26 16.52 -30.30
C GLU A 199 42.47 16.06 -29.48
N GLU A 200 42.45 16.27 -28.16
CA GLU A 200 43.56 15.90 -27.30
C GLU A 200 43.48 14.42 -26.90
N VAL A 201 44.62 13.76 -26.77
CA VAL A 201 44.68 12.34 -26.35
C VAL A 201 45.02 12.27 -24.87
N CYS A 202 44.24 11.54 -24.09
CA CYS A 202 44.51 11.31 -22.68
C CYS A 202 45.78 10.49 -22.48
N ALA A 203 46.69 10.95 -21.61
CA ALA A 203 47.93 10.24 -21.31
C ALA A 203 47.72 8.88 -20.61
N HIS A 204 46.59 8.68 -19.92
CA HIS A 204 46.36 7.47 -19.12
C HIS A 204 45.61 6.36 -19.88
N CYS A 205 44.56 6.69 -20.64
CA CYS A 205 43.73 5.71 -21.35
C CYS A 205 43.75 5.85 -22.88
N GLN A 206 44.48 6.84 -23.41
CA GLN A 206 44.55 7.16 -24.85
C GLN A 206 43.21 7.52 -25.51
N ALA A 207 42.14 7.78 -24.75
CA ALA A 207 40.89 8.29 -25.29
C ALA A 207 41.05 9.74 -25.76
N ARG A 208 40.25 10.15 -26.77
CA ARG A 208 40.16 11.57 -27.14
C ARG A 208 39.40 12.33 -26.05
N LYS A 209 39.86 13.53 -25.70
CA LYS A 209 39.30 14.41 -24.67
C LYS A 209 39.19 15.84 -25.18
N TRP A 210 38.43 16.67 -24.47
CA TRP A 210 38.36 18.10 -24.77
C TRP A 210 39.57 18.87 -24.22
N LYS A 211 39.89 19.99 -24.86
CA LYS A 211 40.94 20.90 -24.42
C LYS A 211 40.57 21.51 -23.06
N GLY A 212 41.36 21.19 -22.03
CA GLY A 212 41.12 21.62 -20.65
C GLY A 212 40.45 20.59 -19.75
N GLU A 213 40.09 19.40 -20.26
CA GLU A 213 39.58 18.31 -19.42
C GLU A 213 40.72 17.67 -18.59
N PRO A 214 40.56 17.53 -17.27
CA PRO A 214 41.58 16.93 -16.41
C PRO A 214 41.75 15.43 -16.74
N ASN A 215 42.99 14.98 -16.66
CA ASN A 215 43.34 13.58 -16.85
C ASN A 215 42.60 12.71 -15.82
N GLY A 216 41.82 11.72 -16.28
CA GLY A 216 41.09 10.80 -15.41
C GLY A 216 39.57 10.87 -15.52
N MET A 217 38.98 11.97 -16.01
CA MET A 217 37.52 12.07 -16.25
C MET A 217 37.05 11.06 -17.31
N CYS A 218 37.77 10.93 -18.42
CA CYS A 218 37.61 9.85 -19.39
C CYS A 218 37.99 8.44 -18.89
N CYS A 219 38.65 8.30 -17.73
CA CYS A 219 39.12 7.01 -17.19
C CYS A 219 38.22 6.46 -16.06
N ALA A 220 37.55 7.33 -15.31
CA ALA A 220 36.80 6.98 -14.10
C ALA A 220 35.41 6.39 -14.37
N SER A 221 34.89 6.55 -15.58
CA SER A 221 33.61 5.99 -16.00
C SER A 221 33.80 5.47 -17.39
N GLY A 222 34.29 4.22 -17.51
CA GLY A 222 34.73 3.62 -18.76
C GLY A 222 33.82 4.00 -19.93
N THR A 223 34.25 5.00 -20.70
CA THR A 223 33.71 5.24 -22.03
C THR A 223 34.32 4.15 -22.90
N LEU A 224 33.92 2.91 -22.63
CA LEU A 224 34.29 1.76 -23.41
C LEU A 224 33.65 1.97 -24.80
N GLY A 225 34.50 2.35 -25.75
CA GLY A 225 34.39 1.82 -27.10
C GLY A 225 33.32 2.38 -28.03
N ILE A 226 33.01 3.69 -28.03
CA ILE A 226 32.17 4.27 -29.12
C ILE A 226 33.00 4.95 -30.22
N PHE A 227 34.30 5.18 -30.02
CA PHE A 227 35.14 5.93 -30.98
C PHE A 227 36.48 5.26 -31.37
N ARG A 228 36.64 3.95 -31.17
CA ARG A 228 37.84 3.22 -31.67
C ARG A 228 37.57 2.28 -32.85
N GLU A 229 36.36 1.77 -33.04
CA GLU A 229 36.09 0.83 -34.15
C GLU A 229 35.79 1.50 -35.50
N LYS A 230 35.26 2.74 -35.54
CA LYS A 230 34.86 3.37 -36.81
C LYS A 230 35.97 4.13 -37.55
N ILE A 231 37.13 4.38 -36.94
CA ILE A 231 38.25 5.05 -37.62
C ILE A 231 39.17 4.05 -38.34
N ASP A 232 39.22 2.79 -37.89
CA ASP A 232 40.05 1.74 -38.51
C ASP A 232 39.33 1.00 -39.66
N GLN A 233 38.02 1.22 -39.84
CA GLN A 233 37.25 0.68 -40.98
C GLN A 233 37.32 1.61 -42.21
N VAL A 234 37.40 2.92 -42.02
CA VAL A 234 37.47 3.90 -43.12
C VAL A 234 38.86 3.97 -43.78
N LYS A 235 39.93 3.55 -43.09
CA LYS A 235 41.28 3.48 -43.67
C LYS A 235 41.56 2.23 -44.51
N ARG A 236 40.62 1.26 -44.58
CA ARG A 236 40.75 0.05 -45.40
C ARG A 236 40.03 0.09 -46.75
N GLU A 237 39.24 1.13 -47.04
CA GLU A 237 38.36 1.15 -48.22
C GLU A 237 38.75 2.12 -49.34
N HIS A 238 40.01 2.57 -49.44
CA HIS A 238 40.50 3.28 -50.63
C HIS A 238 41.83 2.71 -51.15
N ILE A 239 41.78 1.49 -51.71
CA ILE A 239 42.58 1.09 -52.87
C ILE A 239 41.68 0.24 -53.78
N PRO A 240 41.45 0.61 -55.06
CA PRO A 240 40.48 -0.06 -55.91
C PRO A 240 41.11 -1.27 -56.62
N ARG A 241 40.30 -2.30 -56.89
CA ARG A 241 40.06 -2.88 -58.24
C ARG A 241 39.39 -4.26 -58.16
N ASN A 242 38.34 -4.36 -58.98
CA ASN A 242 38.02 -5.48 -59.87
C ASN A 242 37.17 -6.67 -59.38
N ILE A 243 36.11 -6.88 -60.20
CA ILE A 243 35.49 -8.17 -60.60
C ILE A 243 34.57 -8.79 -59.54
N CYS A 244 33.38 -9.33 -59.82
CA CYS A 244 32.37 -9.22 -60.85
C CYS A 244 31.25 -10.19 -60.40
N ILE A 245 29.99 -9.82 -60.64
CA ILE A 245 28.88 -10.71 -61.02
C ILE A 245 28.34 -11.67 -59.94
N GLY A 246 27.04 -11.55 -59.64
CA GLY A 246 26.28 -12.66 -59.05
C GLY A 246 25.07 -12.31 -58.19
N ASN A 247 24.15 -11.49 -58.69
CA ASN A 247 22.75 -11.51 -58.26
C ASN A 247 22.13 -12.93 -58.45
N PRO A 248 20.91 -13.24 -57.96
CA PRO A 248 20.30 -12.87 -56.68
C PRO A 248 19.30 -13.95 -56.13
N ILE A 249 18.52 -13.57 -55.11
CA ILE A 249 17.08 -13.89 -54.91
C ILE A 249 16.64 -15.16 -54.08
N HIS A 250 15.68 -14.87 -53.18
CA HIS A 250 14.46 -15.61 -52.76
C HIS A 250 14.31 -16.20 -51.32
N THR A 251 13.50 -15.47 -50.54
CA THR A 251 12.29 -15.88 -49.74
C THR A 251 12.34 -16.70 -48.44
N LEU A 252 11.88 -16.01 -47.38
CA LEU A 252 10.73 -16.30 -46.49
C LEU A 252 10.10 -17.71 -46.51
N VAL A 253 10.05 -18.37 -45.35
CA VAL A 253 9.04 -19.39 -44.98
C VAL A 253 8.73 -19.36 -43.46
N THR A 254 7.51 -18.89 -43.16
CA THR A 254 6.48 -19.28 -42.15
C THR A 254 6.77 -19.75 -40.72
N LEU A 255 5.98 -19.17 -39.81
CA LEU A 255 5.55 -19.62 -38.47
C LEU A 255 4.59 -20.83 -38.52
N ASN A 256 4.70 -21.76 -37.55
CA ASN A 256 3.63 -22.23 -36.64
C ASN A 256 3.97 -23.58 -35.99
N TRP A 257 3.78 -23.70 -34.67
CA TRP A 257 2.94 -24.76 -34.10
C TRP A 257 2.61 -24.49 -32.62
N HIS A 258 1.35 -24.72 -32.27
CA HIS A 258 0.75 -24.70 -30.93
C HIS A 258 0.30 -26.13 -30.58
N LEU A 259 0.47 -26.55 -29.31
CA LEU A 259 -0.34 -27.53 -28.54
C LEU A 259 0.48 -28.61 -27.81
N GLY A 260 0.11 -28.83 -26.55
CA GLY A 260 -0.18 -30.19 -26.07
C GLY A 260 0.71 -30.78 -24.98
N GLN A 261 0.33 -30.53 -23.72
CA GLN A 261 0.04 -31.52 -22.66
C GLN A 261 1.06 -32.60 -22.21
N GLU A 262 1.15 -32.68 -20.87
CA GLU A 262 1.06 -33.86 -19.98
C GLU A 262 2.31 -34.56 -19.39
N LEU A 263 2.29 -34.59 -18.05
CA LEU A 263 2.49 -35.72 -17.12
C LEU A 263 3.88 -36.05 -16.50
N VAL A 264 3.87 -36.08 -15.15
CA VAL A 264 4.48 -37.06 -14.21
C VAL A 264 5.81 -36.72 -13.50
N THR A 265 5.64 -36.30 -12.24
CA THR A 265 6.30 -36.63 -10.95
C THR A 265 7.68 -37.31 -10.88
N THR A 266 8.56 -36.81 -10.00
CA THR A 266 9.31 -37.57 -8.96
C THR A 266 9.95 -36.60 -7.92
N ASP A 267 9.35 -36.55 -6.73
CA ASP A 267 9.86 -36.62 -5.33
C ASP A 267 11.28 -36.14 -4.86
N PRO A 268 11.44 -35.88 -3.54
CA PRO A 268 12.22 -34.77 -2.99
C PRO A 268 13.63 -35.13 -2.48
N ILE A 269 14.47 -34.10 -2.34
CA ILE A 269 15.81 -34.20 -1.72
C ILE A 269 15.74 -33.70 -0.27
N SER A 270 16.05 -34.59 0.66
CA SER A 270 16.41 -34.29 2.04
C SER A 270 17.82 -33.70 2.12
N PHE A 271 18.04 -32.77 3.03
CA PHE A 271 19.40 -32.42 3.49
C PHE A 271 19.32 -32.06 4.98
N ASP A 272 19.72 -33.00 5.82
CA ASP A 272 20.24 -32.75 7.17
C ASP A 272 21.76 -32.65 7.06
N GLN A 273 22.33 -31.56 7.58
CA GLN A 273 23.60 -31.51 8.30
C GLN A 273 23.71 -30.20 9.07
#